data_AF-A0A3N5Y442-F1
#
_entry.id   AF-A0A3N5Y442-F1
#
_cell.length_a   1.000
_cell.length_b   1.000
_cell.length_c   1.000
_cell.angle_alpha   90.00
_cell.angle_beta   90.00
_cell.angle_gamma   90.00
#
_symmetry.space_group_name_H-M   'P 1'
#
loop_
_entity.id
_entity.type
_entity.pdbx_description
1 polymer ?
#
loop_
_entity_poly.entity_id
_entity_poly.type
_entity_poly.pdbx_seq_one_letter_code
_entity_poly.pdbx_strand_id
1 'polypeptide(L)' 'DKFAEEIDEEVEQLVKDAFSKALEIMQSNQPRLKLIADYLIDKETIDEFMFEELLNKQLPESNMETAAAQ' A
#
# COMPACT_ATOMS: atom_id res chain seq x y z
N ASP A 1 16.86 -6.68 -33.69
CA ASP A 1 17.49 -6.00 -32.55
C ASP A 1 16.64 -4.87 -32.01
N LYS A 2 16.28 -3.82 -32.78
CA LYS A 2 15.37 -2.75 -32.31
C LYS A 2 14.04 -3.21 -31.68
N PHE A 3 13.40 -4.24 -32.23
CA PHE A 3 12.15 -4.77 -31.67
C PHE A 3 12.32 -5.39 -30.27
N ALA A 4 13.50 -5.94 -29.96
CA ALA A 4 13.75 -6.50 -28.63
C ALA A 4 13.99 -5.37 -27.62
N GLU A 5 14.70 -4.32 -28.04
CA GLU A 5 14.96 -3.12 -27.24
C GLU A 5 13.64 -2.39 -26.87
N GLU A 6 12.73 -2.22 -27.83
CA GLU A 6 11.41 -1.61 -27.59
C GLU A 6 10.57 -2.42 -26.58
N ILE A 7 10.60 -3.76 -26.68
CA ILE A 7 9.87 -4.63 -25.74
C ILE A 7 10.46 -4.53 -24.33
N ASP A 8 11.79 -4.56 -24.21
CA ASP A 8 12.45 -4.47 -22.91
C ASP A 8 12.14 -3.12 -22.22
N GLU A 9 12.12 -2.02 -22.98
CA GLU A 9 11.73 -0.70 -22.49
C GLU A 9 10.27 -0.68 -21.98
N GLU A 10 9.32 -1.23 -22.74
CA GLU A 10 7.91 -1.28 -22.33
C GLU A 10 7.71 -2.13 -21.07
N VAL A 11 8.39 -3.27 -20.96
CA VAL A 11 8.32 -4.13 -19.77
C VAL A 11 8.90 -3.41 -18.56
N GLU A 12 10.02 -2.70 -18.72
CA GLU A 12 10.61 -1.92 -17.62
C GLU A 12 9.66 -0.82 -17.14
N GLN A 13 9.03 -0.08 -18.07
CA GLN A 13 8.05 0.95 -17.71
C GLN A 13 6.84 0.35 -17.00
N LEU A 14 6.30 -0.76 -17.51
CA LEU A 14 5.16 -1.43 -16.88
C LEU A 14 5.44 -1.81 -15.43
N VAL A 15 6.64 -2.36 -15.15
CA VAL A 15 7.04 -2.75 -13.80
C VAL A 15 7.19 -1.52 -12.91
N LYS A 16 7.81 -0.44 -13.41
CA LYS A 16 7.96 0.83 -12.66
C LYS A 16 6.62 1.46 -12.31
N ASP A 17 5.69 1.46 -13.25
CA ASP A 17 4.34 2.02 -13.06
C ASP A 17 3.56 1.20 -12.04
N ALA A 18 3.60 -0.14 -12.15
CA ALA A 18 2.95 -1.03 -11.20
C ALA A 18 3.52 -0.86 -9.77
N PHE A 19 4.85 -0.75 -9.65
CA PHE A 19 5.51 -0.50 -8.37
C PHE A 19 5.12 0.85 -7.77
N SER A 20 5.15 1.91 -8.58
CA SER A 20 4.79 3.27 -8.13
C SER A 20 3.35 3.33 -7.65
N LYS A 21 2.43 2.70 -8.39
CA LYS A 21 1.02 2.60 -8.01
C LYS A 21 0.83 1.80 -6.72
N ALA A 22 1.54 0.68 -6.56
CA ALA A 22 1.49 -0.08 -5.31
C ALA A 22 1.99 0.75 -4.12
N LEU A 23 3.08 1.49 -4.30
CA LEU A 23 3.63 2.38 -3.28
C LEU A 23 2.64 3.49 -2.89
N GLU A 24 1.99 4.12 -3.87
CA GLU A 24 0.95 5.14 -3.63
C GLU A 24 -0.23 4.57 -2.83
N ILE A 25 -0.70 3.37 -3.18
CA ILE A 25 -1.77 2.68 -2.45
C ILE A 25 -1.33 2.41 -1.01
N MET A 26 -0.10 1.92 -0.81
CA MET A 26 0.43 1.64 0.52
C MET A 26 0.58 2.91 1.37
N GLN A 27 1.09 4.00 0.78
CA GLN A 27 1.26 5.29 1.46
C GLN A 27 -0.08 5.89 1.86
N SER A 28 -1.06 5.89 0.94
CA SER A 28 -2.42 6.37 1.20
C SER A 28 -3.13 5.59 2.31
N ASN A 29 -2.74 4.32 2.52
CA ASN A 29 -3.29 3.44 3.54
C ASN A 29 -2.32 3.19 4.72
N GLN A 30 -1.25 3.97 4.86
CA GLN A 30 -0.20 3.77 5.86
C GLN A 30 -0.75 3.59 7.30
N PRO A 31 -1.72 4.39 7.78
CA PRO A 31 -2.28 4.22 9.12
C PRO A 31 -2.97 2.86 9.31
N ARG A 32 -3.65 2.35 8.28
CA ARG A 32 -4.33 1.04 8.29
C ARG A 32 -3.30 -0.10 8.27
N LEU A 33 -2.27 0.03 7.43
CA LEU A 33 -1.17 -0.94 7.38
C LEU A 33 -0.43 -1.03 8.72
N LYS A 34 -0.24 0.10 9.42
CA LYS A 34 0.35 0.11 10.76
C LYS A 34 -0.50 -0.69 11.77
N LEU A 35 -1.82 -0.51 11.73
CA LEU A 35 -2.75 -1.25 12.59
C LEU A 35 -2.70 -2.76 12.34
N ILE A 36 -2.66 -3.17 11.07
CA ILE A 36 -2.54 -4.58 10.69
C ILE A 36 -1.19 -5.15 11.11
N ALA A 37 -0.10 -4.39 10.93
CA ALA A 37 1.23 -4.79 11.37
C ALA A 37 1.28 -4.99 12.90
N ASP A 38 0.72 -4.06 13.68
CA ASP A 38 0.69 -4.17 15.14
C ASP A 38 -0.12 -5.39 15.60
N TYR A 39 -1.23 -5.68 14.93
CA TYR A 39 -2.02 -6.88 15.17
C TYR A 39 -1.22 -8.16 14.87
N LEU A 40 -0.52 -8.22 13.74
CA LEU A 40 0.28 -9.38 13.35
C LEU A 40 1.49 -9.58 14.26
N ILE A 41 2.07 -8.52 14.82
CA ILE A 41 3.14 -8.64 15.82
C ILE A 41 2.62 -9.28 17.11
N ASP A 42 1.38 -9.00 17.52
CA ASP A 42 0.79 -9.56 18.75
C ASP A 42 0.19 -10.95 18.55
N LYS A 43 -0.46 -11.21 17.40
CA LYS A 43 -1.24 -12.42 17.15
C LYS A 43 -0.59 -13.41 16.19
N GLU A 44 0.53 -13.05 15.56
CA GLU A 44 1.29 -13.81 14.55
C GLU A 44 0.55 -14.09 13.24
N THR A 45 -0.77 -14.28 13.31
CA THR A 45 -1.65 -14.57 12.17
C THR A 45 -2.90 -13.71 12.22
N ILE A 46 -3.47 -13.46 11.04
CA ILE A 46 -4.73 -12.73 10.88
C ILE A 46 -5.67 -13.55 10.00
N ASP A 47 -6.90 -13.71 10.45
CA ASP A 47 -7.97 -14.33 9.67
C ASP A 47 -8.63 -13.32 8.74
N GLU A 48 -9.28 -13.80 7.68
CA GLU A 48 -9.96 -12.97 6.67
C GLU A 48 -10.94 -11.96 7.29
N PHE A 49 -11.79 -12.41 8.21
CA PHE A 49 -12.77 -11.53 8.87
C PHE A 49 -12.09 -10.39 9.66
N MET A 50 -11.02 -10.70 10.39
CA MET A 50 -10.28 -9.73 11.17
C MET A 50 -9.50 -8.76 10.29
N PHE A 51 -8.95 -9.25 9.17
CA PHE A 51 -8.29 -8.41 8.18
C PHE A 51 -9.27 -7.38 7.59
N GLU A 52 -10.44 -7.82 7.15
CA GLU A 52 -11.48 -6.94 6.60
C GLU A 52 -11.97 -5.93 7.63
N GLU A 53 -12.15 -6.31 8.89
CA GLU A 53 -12.49 -5.37 9.95
C GLU A 53 -11.42 -4.31 10.15
N LEU A 54 -10.14 -4.70 10.27
CA LEU A 54 -9.04 -3.76 10.49
C LEU A 54 -8.79 -2.87 9.27
N LEU A 55 -8.94 -3.41 8.07
CA LEU A 55 -8.78 -2.67 6.82
C LEU A 55 -9.90 -1.63 6.65
N ASN A 56 -11.15 -1.97 6.96
CA ASN A 56 -12.30 -1.08 6.75
C ASN A 56 -12.66 -0.21 7.97
N LYS A 57 -11.98 -0.40 9.11
CA LYS A 57 -12.20 0.39 10.32
C LYS A 57 -12.12 1.89 10.04
N GLN A 58 -13.11 2.66 10.51
CA GLN A 58 -13.00 4.12 10.49
C GLN A 58 -11.94 4.54 11.52
N LEU A 59 -10.82 5.05 11.04
CA LEU A 59 -9.80 5.63 11.89
C LEU A 59 -10.30 7.00 12.36
N PRO A 60 -10.21 7.33 13.67
CA PRO A 60 -10.59 8.65 14.16
C PRO A 60 -9.74 9.73 13.48
N GLU A 61 -10.37 10.86 13.13
CA GLU A 61 -9.75 11.95 12.35
C GLU A 61 -8.54 12.62 13.01
N SER A 62 -8.20 12.26 14.25
CA SER A 62 -7.02 12.77 14.98
C SER A 62 -5.67 12.38 14.38
N ASN A 63 -5.65 11.48 13.38
CA ASN A 63 -4.42 11.07 12.68
C ASN A 63 -4.35 11.61 11.23
N MET A 64 -5.28 12.48 10.81
CA MET A 64 -5.27 13.13 9.48
C MET A 64 -4.73 14.57 9.50
N GLU A 65 -4.06 15.00 10.56
CA GLU A 65 -3.45 16.33 10.65
C GLU A 65 -1.91 16.25 10.51
N THR A 66 -1.41 15.95 9.31
CA THR A 66 -0.04 16.36 8.91
C THR A 66 0.27 16.36 7.40
N ALA A 67 -0.71 16.23 6.51
CA ALA A 67 -0.47 16.28 5.05
C ALA A 67 -1.12 17.50 4.35
N ALA A 68 -1.53 18.52 5.10
CA ALA A 68 -2.08 19.77 4.55
C ALA A 68 -1.51 21.00 5.28
N ALA A 69 -0.19 21.09 5.37
CA ALA A 69 0.49 22.35 5.66
C ALA A 69 1.89 22.32 5.06
N GLN A 70 1.99 22.69 3.77
CA GLN A 70 2.98 23.63 3.22
C GLN A 70 2.69 23.91 1.74
#